data_AF-A0A2K8P9P0-F1
#
_entry.id   AF-A0A2K8P9P0-F1
#
_cell.length_a   1.000
_cell.length_b   1.000
_cell.length_c   1.000
_cell.angle_alpha   90.00
_cell.angle_beta   90.00
_cell.angle_gamma   90.00
#
_symmetry.space_group_name_H-M   'P 1'
#
loop_
_entity.id
_entity.type
_entity.pdbx_description
1 polymer ?
#
loop_
_entity_poly.entity_id
_entity_poly.type
_entity_poly.pdbx_seq_one_letter_code
_entity_poly.pdbx_strand_id
1 'polypeptide(L)'
;MPPPPVLFIHGAWMTPDCWASFRSFFEARGYRSHAPAWPGKEGGAEAVRSDPDVLAGLGGKRIIDHYAGAIAALPEPSVLVGHSFGGLFVQVLLDRGLGAAA
;
A
#
# COMPACT_ATOMS: atom_id res chain seq x y z
N MET A 1 24.88 -1.05 2.36
CA MET A 1 23.62 -1.82 2.21
C MET A 1 22.68 -1.02 1.33
N PRO A 2 21.87 -1.66 0.47
CA PRO A 2 20.80 -0.96 -0.22
C PRO A 2 19.83 -0.34 0.80
N PRO A 3 19.15 0.76 0.46
CA PRO A 3 18.13 1.31 1.33
C PRO A 3 16.96 0.33 1.48
N PRO A 4 16.23 0.37 2.61
CA PRO A 4 15.06 -0.50 2.82
C PRO A 4 13.98 -0.21 1.76
N PRO A 5 13.16 -1.21 1.39
CA PRO A 5 12.07 -1.01 0.45
C PRO A 5 11.01 -0.08 1.04
N VAL A 6 10.36 0.72 0.19
CA VAL A 6 9.25 1.60 0.58
C VAL A 6 7.95 0.99 0.09
N LEU A 7 6.97 0.82 0.99
CA LEU A 7 5.64 0.36 0.66
C LEU A 7 4.62 1.47 0.90
N PHE A 8 3.96 1.88 -0.17
CA PHE A 8 2.95 2.92 -0.18
C PHE A 8 1.54 2.33 -0.05
N ILE A 9 0.75 2.89 0.87
CA ILE A 9 -0.63 2.48 1.16
C ILE A 9 -1.54 3.66 0.83
N HIS A 10 -2.34 3.52 -0.24
CA HIS A 10 -3.26 4.58 -0.66
C HIS A 10 -4.51 4.65 0.24
N GLY A 11 -5.16 5.81 0.23
CA GLY A 11 -6.39 6.07 0.97
C GLY A 11 -7.65 5.60 0.24
N ALA A 12 -8.81 5.86 0.86
CA ALA A 12 -10.11 5.64 0.26
C ALA A 12 -10.29 6.51 -1.01
N TRP A 13 -11.08 6.04 -1.97
CA TRP A 13 -11.32 6.67 -3.29
C TRP A 13 -10.08 6.87 -4.19
N MET A 14 -8.93 6.28 -3.83
CA MET A 14 -7.70 6.33 -4.63
C MET A 14 -7.34 4.96 -5.22
N THR A 15 -6.32 4.95 -6.09
CA THR A 15 -5.61 3.78 -6.64
C THR A 15 -4.10 3.94 -6.36
N PRO A 16 -3.28 2.91 -6.58
CA PRO A 16 -1.82 3.03 -6.49
C PRO A 16 -1.19 4.16 -7.32
N ASP A 17 -1.85 4.60 -8.39
CA ASP A 17 -1.32 5.62 -9.30
C ASP A 17 -1.03 6.96 -8.61
N CYS A 18 -1.72 7.24 -7.49
CA CYS A 18 -1.43 8.45 -6.71
C CYS A 18 0.01 8.51 -6.17
N TRP A 19 0.69 7.37 -6.11
CA TRP A 19 2.07 7.27 -5.67
C TRP A 19 3.09 7.33 -6.81
N ALA A 20 2.69 7.39 -8.08
CA ALA A 20 3.60 7.29 -9.23
C ALA A 20 4.79 8.25 -9.12
N SER A 21 4.55 9.54 -8.86
CA SER A 21 5.63 10.53 -8.74
C SER A 21 6.56 10.28 -7.55
N PHE A 22 6.02 9.82 -6.42
CA PHE A 22 6.81 9.48 -5.24
C PHE A 22 7.66 8.23 -5.49
N ARG A 23 7.07 7.20 -6.10
CA ARG A 23 7.79 5.99 -6.49
C ARG A 23 8.98 6.31 -7.39
N SER A 24 8.77 7.09 -8.45
CA SER A 24 9.84 7.55 -9.33
C SER A 24 10.94 8.30 -8.57
N PHE A 25 10.56 9.15 -7.61
CA PHE A 25 11.53 9.90 -6.79
C PHE A 25 12.40 8.99 -5.91
N PHE A 26 11.82 7.98 -5.28
CA PHE A 26 12.51 7.01 -4.42
C PHE A 26 13.35 6.02 -5.24
N GLU A 27 12.81 5.52 -6.36
CA GLU A 27 13.51 4.61 -7.27
C GLU A 27 14.74 5.26 -7.89
N ALA A 28 14.66 6.55 -8.26
CA ALA A 28 15.82 7.33 -8.72
C ALA A 28 16.94 7.47 -7.68
N ARG A 29 16.66 7.16 -6.40
CA ARG A 29 17.63 7.17 -5.28
C ARG A 29 18.04 5.76 -4.84
N GLY A 30 17.69 4.74 -5.61
CA GLY A 30 18.07 3.35 -5.36
C GLY A 30 17.16 2.60 -4.38
N TYR A 31 16.01 3.16 -4.02
CA TYR A 31 15.00 2.44 -3.22
C TYR A 31 14.18 1.51 -4.10
N ARG A 32 13.87 0.32 -3.59
CA ARG A 32 12.79 -0.50 -4.15
C ARG A 32 11.45 0.06 -3.67
N SER A 33 10.49 0.24 -4.57
CA SER A 33 9.19 0.81 -4.24
C SER A 33 8.04 -0.13 -4.57
N HIS A 34 7.05 -0.20 -3.68
CA HIS A 34 5.85 -1.01 -3.82
C HIS A 34 4.61 -0.15 -3.54
N ALA A 35 3.57 -0.28 -4.35
CA ALA A 35 2.27 0.35 -4.09
C ALA A 35 1.15 -0.64 -4.45
N PRO A 36 0.92 -1.69 -3.62
CA PRO A 36 -0.15 -2.63 -3.90
C PRO A 36 -1.51 -1.94 -3.80
N ALA A 37 -2.41 -2.27 -4.72
CA ALA A 37 -3.80 -1.85 -4.67
C ALA A 37 -4.52 -2.51 -3.50
N TRP A 38 -5.61 -1.91 -3.02
CA TRP A 38 -6.55 -2.66 -2.20
C TRP A 38 -7.09 -3.86 -2.98
N PRO A 39 -7.48 -4.97 -2.30
CA PRO A 39 -8.15 -6.07 -2.96
C PRO A 39 -9.36 -5.60 -3.76
N GLY A 40 -9.42 -5.93 -5.06
CA GLY A 40 -10.47 -5.52 -5.98
C GLY A 40 -10.23 -4.18 -6.68
N LYS A 41 -9.08 -3.51 -6.44
CA LYS A 41 -8.69 -2.26 -7.12
C LYS A 41 -7.53 -2.42 -8.12
N GLU A 42 -7.14 -3.64 -8.45
CA GLU A 42 -5.99 -3.95 -9.31
C GLU A 42 -6.16 -3.40 -10.73
N GLY A 43 -7.39 -3.32 -11.22
CA GLY A 43 -7.74 -2.75 -12.54
C GLY A 43 -7.77 -1.22 -12.59
N GLY A 44 -7.43 -0.53 -11.51
CA GLY A 44 -7.43 0.93 -11.45
C GLY A 44 -8.82 1.57 -11.35
N ALA A 45 -8.87 2.89 -11.52
CA ALA A 45 -10.06 3.68 -11.19
C ALA A 45 -11.20 3.44 -12.19
N GLU A 46 -10.88 3.20 -13.46
CA GLU A 46 -11.87 2.95 -14.50
C GLU A 46 -12.58 1.60 -14.27
N ALA A 47 -11.82 0.52 -14.02
CA ALA A 47 -12.39 -0.80 -13.75
C ALA A 47 -13.34 -0.79 -12.55
N VAL A 48 -12.96 -0.13 -11.45
CA VAL A 48 -13.79 -0.01 -10.24
C VAL A 48 -15.06 0.81 -10.51
N ARG A 49 -15.02 1.81 -11.41
CA ARG A 49 -16.21 2.57 -11.79
C ARG A 49 -17.15 1.76 -12.67
N SER A 50 -16.60 0.91 -13.54
CA SER A 50 -17.39 0.02 -14.41
C SER A 50 -18.03 -1.13 -13.65
N ASP A 51 -17.39 -1.62 -12.58
CA ASP A 51 -17.90 -2.67 -11.71
C ASP A 51 -17.56 -2.37 -10.23
N PRO A 52 -18.41 -1.59 -9.52
CA PRO A 52 -18.15 -1.24 -8.12
C PRO A 52 -18.40 -2.40 -7.15
N ASP A 53 -19.09 -3.47 -7.58
CA ASP A 53 -19.44 -4.61 -6.72
C ASP A 53 -18.21 -5.42 -6.31
N VAL A 54 -17.08 -5.27 -7.02
CA VAL A 54 -15.77 -5.82 -6.61
C VAL A 54 -15.31 -5.33 -5.24
N LEU A 55 -15.85 -4.20 -4.75
CA LEU A 55 -15.56 -3.65 -3.43
C LEU A 55 -16.64 -3.99 -2.38
N ALA A 56 -17.74 -4.64 -2.78
CA ALA A 56 -18.83 -4.97 -1.87
C ALA A 56 -18.32 -5.88 -0.74
N GLY A 57 -18.62 -5.51 0.51
CA GLY A 57 -18.18 -6.23 1.69
C GLY A 57 -16.67 -6.13 1.98
N LEU A 58 -15.91 -5.30 1.27
CA LEU A 58 -14.49 -5.07 1.57
C LEU A 58 -14.34 -4.27 2.87
N GLY A 59 -14.05 -4.97 3.97
CA GLY A 59 -13.77 -4.38 5.26
C GLY A 59 -12.30 -4.05 5.50
N GLY A 60 -12.04 -3.11 6.42
CA GLY A 60 -10.69 -2.68 6.80
C GLY A 60 -9.76 -3.82 7.23
N LYS A 61 -10.27 -4.84 7.96
CA LYS A 61 -9.48 -6.01 8.35
C LYS A 61 -8.89 -6.74 7.14
N ARG A 62 -9.69 -6.98 6.10
CA ARG A 62 -9.24 -7.67 4.88
C ARG A 62 -8.18 -6.85 4.14
N ILE A 63 -8.31 -5.53 4.14
CA ILE A 63 -7.31 -4.63 3.54
C ILE A 63 -5.99 -4.67 4.34
N ILE A 64 -6.06 -4.56 5.66
CA ILE A 64 -4.88 -4.61 6.54
C ILE A 64 -4.16 -5.96 6.40
N ASP A 65 -4.90 -7.07 6.41
CA ASP A 65 -4.31 -8.41 6.28
C ASP A 65 -3.67 -8.62 4.90
N HIS A 66 -4.24 -8.03 3.84
CA HIS A 66 -3.62 -8.00 2.52
C HIS A 66 -2.26 -7.30 2.53
N TYR A 67 -2.18 -6.10 3.13
CA TYR A 67 -0.91 -5.38 3.26
C TYR A 67 0.09 -6.09 4.18
N ALA A 68 -0.38 -6.71 5.26
CA ALA A 68 0.47 -7.52 6.15
C ALA A 68 1.13 -8.68 5.38
N GLY A 69 0.35 -9.37 4.53
CA GLY A 69 0.89 -10.41 3.64
C GLY A 69 1.91 -9.86 2.64
N ALA A 70 1.64 -8.70 2.05
CA ALA A 70 2.59 -8.04 1.15
C ALA A 70 3.91 -7.67 1.85
N ILE A 71 3.84 -7.16 3.09
CA ILE A 71 5.02 -6.82 3.90
C ILE A 71 5.79 -8.08 4.28
N ALA A 72 5.12 -9.14 4.72
CA ALA A 72 5.75 -10.39 5.13
C ALA A 72 6.46 -11.14 3.99
N ALA A 73 6.06 -10.88 2.73
CA ALA A 73 6.70 -11.43 1.55
C ALA A 73 7.99 -10.68 1.15
N LEU A 74 8.29 -9.53 1.76
CA LEU A 74 9.53 -8.79 1.49
C LEU A 74 10.71 -9.43 2.24
N PRO A 75 11.91 -9.46 1.63
CA PRO A 75 13.08 -10.09 2.24
C PRO A 75 13.67 -9.30 3.42
N GLU A 76 13.22 -8.07 3.61
CA GLU A 76 13.69 -7.16 4.67
C GLU A 76 12.55 -6.21 5.09
N PRO A 77 12.59 -5.64 6.31
CA PRO A 77 11.58 -4.70 6.78
C PRO A 77 11.42 -3.48 5.84
N SER A 78 10.19 -3.13 5.50
CA SER A 78 9.87 -1.98 4.67
C SER A 78 9.56 -0.72 5.47
N VAL A 79 9.85 0.44 4.87
CA VAL A 79 9.31 1.73 5.31
C VAL A 79 7.89 1.86 4.77
N LEU A 80 6.92 2.09 5.66
CA LEU A 80 5.52 2.23 5.31
C LEU A 80 5.14 3.69 5.19
N VAL A 81 4.51 4.05 4.06
CA VAL A 81 4.00 5.40 3.80
C VAL A 81 2.52 5.31 3.50
N GLY A 82 1.69 5.95 4.33
CA GLY A 82 0.24 5.87 4.22
C GLY A 82 -0.42 7.25 4.10
N HIS A 83 -1.41 7.38 3.22
CA HIS A 83 -2.23 8.58 3.13
C HIS A 83 -3.69 8.30 3.55
N SER A 84 -4.28 9.16 4.39
CA SER A 84 -5.68 9.07 4.83
C SER A 84 -5.95 7.72 5.50
N PHE A 85 -6.94 6.95 5.04
CA PHE A 85 -7.17 5.57 5.49
C PHE A 85 -5.91 4.69 5.40
N GLY A 86 -5.06 4.92 4.40
CA GLY A 86 -3.78 4.23 4.30
C GLY A 86 -2.84 4.55 5.47
N GLY A 87 -2.87 5.77 6.00
CA GLY A 87 -2.14 6.16 7.20
C GLY A 87 -2.66 5.45 8.46
N LEU A 88 -3.98 5.30 8.59
CA LEU A 88 -4.58 4.48 9.65
C LEU A 88 -4.14 3.02 9.54
N PHE A 89 -4.11 2.45 8.33
CA PHE A 89 -3.65 1.07 8.13
C PHE A 89 -2.17 0.92 8.48
N VAL A 90 -1.32 1.90 8.14
CA VAL A 90 0.07 1.94 8.59
C VAL A 90 0.15 1.87 10.12
N GLN A 91 -0.62 2.68 10.85
CA GLN A 91 -0.62 2.63 12.33
C GLN A 91 -0.95 1.23 12.88
N VAL A 92 -1.97 0.57 12.33
CA VAL A 92 -2.34 -0.80 12.74
C VAL A 92 -1.25 -1.82 12.38
N LEU A 93 -0.60 -1.67 11.23
CA LEU A 93 0.48 -2.56 10.81
C LEU A 93 1.70 -2.43 11.73
N LEU A 94 2.07 -1.19 12.09
CA LEU A 94 3.16 -0.93 13.04
C LEU A 94 2.86 -1.47 14.44
N ASP A 95 1.62 -1.33 14.92
CA ASP A 95 1.17 -1.92 16.20
C ASP A 95 1.32 -3.45 16.21
N ARG A 96 1.19 -4.09 15.04
CA ARG A 96 1.45 -5.52 14.84
C ARG A 96 2.93 -5.87 14.65
N GLY A 97 3.83 -4.90 14.76
CA GLY A 97 5.28 -5.08 14.56
C GLY A 97 5.70 -5.25 13.09
N LEU A 98 4.88 -4.81 12.13
CA LEU A 98 5.17 -4.93 10.70
C LEU A 98 5.68 -3.60 10.13
N GLY A 99 6.93 -3.64 9.65
CA GLY A 99 7.59 -2.51 9.01
C GLY A 99 8.12 -1.44 9.97
N ALA A 100 8.68 -0.38 9.39
CA ALA A 100 9.05 0.85 10.08
C ALA A 100 8.27 2.02 9.42
N ALA A 101 8.07 3.14 10.12
CA ALA A 101 7.38 4.30 9.55
C ALA A 101 8.25 5.55 9.53
N ALA A 102 7.95 6.41 8.56
CA ALA A 102 8.51 7.75 8.37
C ALA A 102 7.39 8.78 8.25
#